data_AF-A0A2N2MWP0-F1
#
_entry.id   AF-A0A2N2MWP0-F1
#
_cell.length_a   1.000
_cell.length_b   1.000
_cell.length_c   1.000
_cell.angle_alpha   90.00
_cell.angle_beta   90.00
_cell.angle_gamma   90.00
#
_symmetry.space_group_name_H-M   'P 1'
#
loop_
_entity.id
_entity.type
_entity.pdbx_description
1 polymer ?
#
loop_
_entity_poly.entity_id
_entity_poly.type
_entity_poly.pdbx_seq_one_letter_code
_entity_poly.pdbx_strand_id
1 'polypeptide(L)' 'MSYTLKSKLGDLLKDAVAVKVVEKYAPGITTNPMIGLAKGMALDALLAMPQAKQYGITKEMVLRVLAEIETIKNK' A
#
# COMPACT_ATOMS: atom_id res chain seq x y z
N MET A 1 6.70 12.72 -6.49
CA MET A 1 5.24 12.66 -6.19
C MET A 1 5.09 12.03 -4.84
N SER A 2 4.55 12.77 -3.88
CA SER A 2 4.28 12.27 -2.53
C SER A 2 3.06 11.36 -2.54
N TYR A 3 3.24 10.10 -2.16
CA TYR A 3 2.11 9.20 -1.98
C TYR A 3 1.43 9.51 -0.65
N THR A 4 0.10 9.50 -0.65
CA THR A 4 -0.70 9.78 0.55
C THR A 4 -1.77 8.71 0.71
N LEU A 5 -2.51 8.74 1.81
CA LEU A 5 -3.65 7.85 2.04
C LEU A 5 -4.74 7.97 0.94
N LYS A 6 -4.80 9.10 0.24
CA LYS A 6 -5.72 9.31 -0.88
C LYS A 6 -5.22 8.75 -2.21
N SER A 7 -3.94 8.37 -2.29
CA SER A 7 -3.35 7.75 -3.48
C SER A 7 -3.97 6.37 -3.71
N LYS A 8 -4.12 5.99 -4.98
CA LYS A 8 -4.62 4.67 -5.34
C LYS A 8 -3.55 3.63 -5.09
N LEU A 9 -3.94 2.47 -4.55
CA LEU A 9 -3.01 1.35 -4.39
C LEU A 9 -2.39 0.95 -5.73
N GLY A 10 -3.14 1.01 -6.83
CA GLY A 10 -2.63 0.71 -8.17
C GLY A 10 -1.48 1.60 -8.62
N ASP A 11 -1.40 2.85 -8.15
CA ASP A 11 -0.27 3.74 -8.47
C ASP A 11 0.99 3.37 -7.67
N LEU A 12 0.82 2.80 -6.47
CA LEU A 12 1.93 2.20 -5.72
C LEU A 12 2.37 0.88 -6.38
N LEU A 13 1.44 0.04 -6.84
CA LEU A 13 1.77 -1.24 -7.47
C LEU A 13 2.47 -1.10 -8.83
N LYS A 14 2.35 0.06 -9.50
CA LYS A 14 3.12 0.38 -10.71
C LYS A 14 4.57 0.76 -10.41
N ASP A 15 4.89 1.04 -9.16
CA ASP A 15 6.21 1.48 -8.75
C ASP A 15 6.96 0.33 -8.06
N ALA A 16 8.08 -0.08 -8.66
CA ALA A 16 8.88 -1.20 -8.16
C ALA A 16 9.40 -0.96 -6.72
N VAL A 17 9.70 0.30 -6.35
CA VAL A 17 10.12 0.64 -4.99
C VAL A 17 8.95 0.46 -4.02
N ALA A 18 7.78 0.98 -4.38
CA ALA A 18 6.59 0.86 -3.54
C ALA A 18 6.14 -0.60 -3.39
N VAL A 19 6.17 -1.40 -4.45
CA VAL A 19 5.93 -2.85 -4.41
C VAL A 19 6.88 -3.53 -3.42
N LYS A 20 8.18 -3.23 -3.48
CA LYS A 20 9.17 -3.83 -2.59
C LYS A 20 8.93 -3.48 -1.11
N VAL A 21 8.59 -2.22 -0.82
CA VAL A 21 8.25 -1.80 0.55
C VAL A 21 6.95 -2.45 0.99
N VAL A 22 5.91 -2.43 0.16
CA VAL A 22 4.61 -3.04 0.48
C VAL A 22 4.76 -4.54 0.78
N GLU A 23 5.49 -5.30 -0.02
CA GLU A 23 5.76 -6.73 0.23
C GLU A 23 6.56 -6.98 1.53
N LYS A 24 7.44 -6.05 1.92
CA LYS A 24 8.18 -6.13 3.20
C LYS A 24 7.23 -6.01 4.41
N TYR A 25 6.19 -5.19 4.30
CA TYR A 25 5.23 -4.97 5.39
C TYR A 25 4.01 -5.90 5.34
N ALA A 26 3.58 -6.29 4.14
CA ALA A 26 2.43 -7.13 3.88
C ALA A 26 2.80 -8.17 2.80
N PRO A 27 3.52 -9.25 3.19
CA PRO A 27 3.98 -10.25 2.24
C PRO A 27 2.81 -10.95 1.55
N GLY A 28 2.88 -11.10 0.24
CA GLY A 28 1.86 -11.76 -0.59
C GLY A 28 0.66 -10.89 -0.95
N ILE A 29 0.65 -9.61 -0.58
CA ILE A 29 -0.44 -8.70 -0.94
C ILE A 29 -0.48 -8.42 -2.44
N THR A 30 0.68 -8.35 -3.11
CA THR A 30 0.76 -8.13 -4.56
C THR A 30 0.29 -9.34 -5.35
N THR A 31 0.35 -10.52 -4.75
CA THR A 31 -0.11 -11.80 -5.32
C THR A 31 -1.53 -12.16 -4.91
N ASN A 32 -2.16 -11.38 -4.02
CA ASN A 32 -3.50 -11.66 -3.53
C ASN A 32 -4.52 -11.52 -4.68
N PRO A 33 -5.42 -12.49 -4.92
CA PRO A 33 -6.46 -12.37 -5.96
C PRO A 33 -7.29 -11.09 -5.86
N MET A 34 -7.50 -10.59 -4.64
CA MET A 34 -8.24 -9.36 -4.36
C MET A 34 -7.47 -8.07 -4.70
N ILE A 35 -6.17 -8.15 -5.02
CA ILE A 35 -5.35 -6.99 -5.40
C ILE A 35 -5.88 -6.33 -6.68
N GLY A 36 -6.50 -7.12 -7.56
CA GLY A 36 -7.15 -6.64 -8.77
C GLY A 36 -8.31 -5.68 -8.50
N LEU A 37 -9.00 -5.84 -7.37
CA LEU A 37 -10.04 -4.93 -6.90
C LEU A 37 -9.42 -3.78 -6.09
N ALA A 38 -8.50 -4.11 -5.17
CA ALA A 38 -7.88 -3.14 -4.28
C ALA A 38 -7.05 -2.08 -5.03
N LYS A 39 -6.42 -2.43 -6.16
CA LYS A 39 -5.64 -1.49 -6.99
C LYS A 39 -6.45 -0.31 -7.51
N GLY A 40 -7.77 -0.47 -7.66
CA GLY A 40 -8.67 0.61 -8.09
C GLY A 40 -9.01 1.61 -6.98
N MET A 41 -8.71 1.27 -5.73
CA MET A 41 -9.17 1.98 -4.55
C MET A 41 -8.06 2.80 -3.91
N ALA A 42 -8.43 3.86 -3.19
CA ALA A 42 -7.51 4.65 -2.38
C ALA A 42 -7.08 3.86 -1.13
N LEU A 43 -5.88 4.11 -0.62
CA LEU A 43 -5.36 3.43 0.58
C LEU A 43 -6.27 3.65 1.80
N ASP A 44 -6.84 4.85 1.97
CA ASP A 44 -7.78 5.16 3.04
C ASP A 44 -9.08 4.33 2.95
N ALA A 45 -9.57 4.12 1.73
CA ALA A 45 -10.74 3.27 1.48
C ALA A 45 -10.43 1.80 1.79
N LEU A 46 -9.22 1.33 1.52
CA LEU A 46 -8.78 -0.02 1.89
C LEU A 46 -8.69 -0.16 3.41
N LEU A 47 -8.18 0.83 4.13
CA LEU A 47 -8.14 0.84 5.59
C LEU A 47 -9.53 0.81 6.25
N ALA A 48 -10.54 1.36 5.56
CA ALA A 48 -11.92 1.27 6.01
C ALA A 48 -12.52 -0.14 5.85
N MET A 49 -11.89 -1.02 5.06
CA MET A 49 -12.36 -2.38 4.87
C MET A 49 -12.04 -3.29 6.06
N PRO A 50 -12.98 -4.16 6.47
CA PRO A 50 -12.71 -5.19 7.48
C PRO A 50 -11.52 -6.09 7.10
N GLN A 51 -11.39 -6.41 5.81
CA GLN A 51 -10.35 -7.29 5.30
C GLN A 51 -8.95 -6.72 5.55
N ALA A 52 -8.74 -5.42 5.36
CA ALA A 52 -7.44 -4.79 5.62
C ALA A 52 -7.01 -5.02 7.08
N LYS A 53 -7.93 -4.87 8.04
CA LYS A 53 -7.67 -5.18 9.45
C LYS A 53 -7.38 -6.67 9.68
N GLN A 54 -8.08 -7.57 8.99
CA GLN A 54 -7.83 -9.01 9.08
C GLN A 54 -6.43 -9.41 8.59
N TYR A 55 -5.90 -8.69 7.59
CA TYR A 55 -4.51 -8.86 7.11
C TYR A 55 -3.48 -8.06 7.94
N GLY A 56 -3.90 -7.43 9.04
CA GLY A 56 -3.00 -6.61 9.87
C GLY A 56 -2.59 -5.28 9.22
N ILE A 57 -3.27 -4.85 8.15
CA ILE A 57 -3.03 -3.57 7.49
C ILE A 57 -3.71 -2.48 8.31
N THR A 58 -2.91 -1.74 9.08
CA THR A 58 -3.36 -0.61 9.89
C THR A 58 -2.94 0.71 9.25
N LYS A 59 -3.60 1.81 9.66
CA LYS A 59 -3.26 3.15 9.21
C LYS A 59 -1.80 3.48 9.47
N GLU A 60 -1.28 3.08 10.63
CA GLU A 60 0.12 3.28 11.02
C GLU A 60 1.07 2.53 10.09
N MET A 61 0.75 1.28 9.74
CA MET A 61 1.55 0.50 8.79
C MET A 61 1.58 1.18 7.42
N VAL A 62 0.44 1.63 6.90
CA VAL A 62 0.37 2.34 5.62
C VAL A 62 1.19 3.63 5.67
N LEU A 63 1.10 4.41 6.75
CA LEU A 63 1.91 5.63 6.90
C LEU A 63 3.41 5.33 6.91
N ARG A 64 3.84 4.26 7.58
CA ARG A 64 5.24 3.80 7.55
C ARG A 64 5.68 3.39 6.16
N VAL A 65 4.86 2.64 5.44
CA VAL A 65 5.12 2.25 4.04
C VAL A 65 5.31 3.50 3.17
N LEU A 66 4.39 4.46 3.24
CA LEU A 66 4.46 5.70 2.47
C LEU A 66 5.74 6.49 2.78
N ALA A 67 6.08 6.65 4.06
CA ALA A 67 7.29 7.34 4.48
C ALA A 67 8.58 6.61 4.03
N GLU A 68 8.62 5.28 4.09
CA GLU A 68 9.77 4.50 3.62
C GLU A 68 9.93 4.62 2.09
N ILE A 69 8.82 4.59 1.34
CA ILE A 69 8.85 4.81 -0.12
C ILE A 69 9.42 6.20 -0.45
N GLU A 70 8.95 7.25 0.22
CA GLU A 70 9.48 8.61 0.00
C GLU A 70 10.95 8.72 0.40
N THR A 71 11.34 8.08 1.49
CA THR A 71 12.74 8.04 1.95
C THR A 71 13.65 7.37 0.91
N ILE A 72 13.20 6.27 0.30
CA ILE A 72 13.98 5.56 -0.73
C ILE A 72 14.00 6.37 -2.03
N LYS A 73 12.91 7.04 -2.39
CA LYS A 73 12.82 7.85 -3.63
C LYS A 73 13.58 9.17 -3.57
N ASN A 74 13.71 9.78 -2.40
CA ASN A 74 14.42 11.04 -2.21
C ASN A 74 15.92 10.83 -1.94
N LYS A 75 16.42 9.60 -2.10
CA LYS A 75 17.82 9.21 -1.88
C LYS A 75 18.46 8.81 -3.20
#